data_AF-A0A954W4Q7-F1
#
_entry.id   AF-A0A954W4Q7-F1
#
_cell.length_a   1.000
_cell.length_b   1.000
_cell.length_c   1.000
_cell.angle_alpha   90.00
_cell.angle_beta   90.00
_cell.angle_gamma   90.00
#
_symmetry.space_group_name_H-M   'P 1'
#
loop_
_entity.id
_entity.type
_entity.pdbx_description
1 polymer ?
#
loop_
_entity_poly.entity_id
_entity_poly.type
_entity_poly.pdbx_seq_one_letter_code
_entity_poly.pdbx_strand_id
1 'polypeptide(L)'
;MNSLFSKRPTLLTRCLSVAAVAGFVICGSLNRAAILAADAADAAKSDFSASEQRLYDAVRYLASDELEGRGVETEGINKAADFIAKEFAAAGLKTDIIDGGPFQKFTMTVKSEPGPKEQNKLAFVGPAKEDGSPQRLELALGKTFNSLAVGGSAQFDAPVVFVGYGITSPEHEFDEYKGLDVEGKIVVMIRKEPQQDNPHSKFDGTDSSRHAFFTTKISNAFQHGAAAVVLVNDGGELKKVAEADERAWAKAVEQFGKTHEEHQAIESPTDDQTAAYRLEIKKLAERIVNLSKNLDREPDRLLDFSGAGTESSHAKMPVFFASRASVEPMVQAALGKSL
;
A
#
# COMPACT_ATOMS: atom_id res chain seq x y z
N MET A 1 -42.37 37.04 -26.59
CA MET A 1 -42.35 38.50 -26.37
C MET A 1 -40.99 38.92 -25.85
N ASN A 2 -40.28 39.64 -26.73
CA ASN A 2 -39.24 40.67 -26.51
C ASN A 2 -38.10 40.36 -25.52
N SER A 3 -36.89 40.06 -25.99
CA SER A 3 -35.92 40.95 -26.66
C SER A 3 -35.30 41.99 -25.73
N LEU A 4 -33.98 42.07 -25.71
CA LEU A 4 -33.28 43.35 -25.91
C LEU A 4 -31.90 43.10 -26.50
N PHE A 5 -31.81 43.46 -27.77
CA PHE A 5 -30.65 43.60 -28.64
C PHE A 5 -29.98 44.97 -28.39
N SER A 6 -28.67 45.05 -28.57
CA SER A 6 -27.95 46.27 -29.00
C SER A 6 -26.60 45.84 -29.59
N LYS A 7 -26.48 45.49 -30.87
CA LYS A 7 -26.21 46.32 -32.06
C LYS A 7 -25.08 47.36 -31.90
N ARG A 8 -24.00 47.22 -32.71
CA ARG A 8 -23.48 48.17 -33.73
C ARG A 8 -22.04 47.77 -34.18
N PRO A 9 -21.45 48.30 -35.28
CA PRO A 9 -21.62 47.75 -36.62
C PRO A 9 -20.27 47.54 -37.38
N THR A 10 -20.40 46.98 -38.58
CA THR A 10 -19.40 46.76 -39.63
C THR A 10 -18.86 48.04 -40.27
N LEU A 11 -17.60 47.99 -40.74
CA LEU A 11 -17.06 48.88 -41.78
C LEU A 11 -16.15 48.08 -42.73
N LEU A 12 -16.67 47.81 -43.93
CA LEU A 12 -15.92 47.47 -45.14
C LEU A 12 -15.12 48.70 -45.60
N THR A 13 -13.87 48.54 -46.05
CA THR A 13 -13.29 49.44 -47.06
C THR A 13 -12.25 48.73 -47.95
N ARG A 14 -12.65 48.55 -49.22
CA ARG A 14 -11.89 48.60 -50.50
C ARG A 14 -10.47 48.01 -50.58
N CYS A 15 -10.33 46.94 -51.36
CA CYS A 15 -9.14 46.67 -52.17
C CYS A 15 -9.48 46.91 -53.65
N LEU A 16 -8.75 47.82 -54.31
CA LEU A 16 -8.75 47.97 -55.77
C LEU A 16 -7.29 48.16 -56.24
N SER A 17 -6.80 47.12 -56.94
CA SER A 17 -5.89 47.12 -58.11
C SER A 17 -4.78 48.18 -58.26
N VAL A 18 -3.53 47.72 -58.41
CA VAL A 18 -2.63 48.10 -59.53
C VAL A 18 -1.73 46.91 -59.87
N ALA A 19 -1.73 46.50 -61.14
CA ALA A 19 -0.72 45.65 -61.76
C ALA A 19 0.07 46.51 -62.76
N ALA A 20 1.41 46.44 -62.76
CA ALA A 20 2.25 46.85 -63.89
C ALA A 20 3.70 46.33 -63.78
N VAL A 21 3.95 45.29 -64.57
CA VAL A 21 5.16 44.87 -65.31
C VAL A 21 6.42 45.77 -65.27
N ALA A 22 7.54 45.18 -64.86
CA ALA A 22 8.91 45.35 -65.39
C ALA A 22 9.77 44.24 -64.74
N GLY A 23 10.65 43.46 -65.38
CA GLY A 23 11.17 43.34 -66.72
C GLY A 23 12.35 42.35 -66.60
N PHE A 24 12.36 41.30 -67.43
CA PHE A 24 13.54 40.59 -67.96
C PHE A 24 14.80 40.47 -67.05
N VAL A 25 15.02 39.33 -66.38
CA VAL A 25 16.27 38.51 -66.39
C VAL A 25 15.93 37.14 -65.76
N ILE A 26 16.63 36.09 -66.20
CA ILE A 26 16.72 34.73 -65.60
C ILE A 26 15.78 33.67 -66.23
N CYS A 27 15.95 33.49 -67.53
CA CYS A 27 15.68 32.25 -68.25
C CYS A 27 16.77 31.20 -67.93
N GLY A 28 16.75 30.60 -66.73
CA GLY A 28 17.76 29.59 -66.37
C GLY A 28 17.52 28.72 -65.13
N SER A 29 16.47 28.97 -64.34
CA SER A 29 16.32 28.35 -63.01
C SER A 29 15.06 27.52 -62.80
N LEU A 30 14.27 27.25 -63.84
CA LEU A 30 13.02 26.48 -63.70
C LEU A 30 13.11 24.99 -64.06
N ASN A 31 14.27 24.50 -64.54
CA ASN A 31 14.45 23.07 -64.85
C ASN A 31 15.32 22.30 -63.84
N ARG A 32 15.67 22.90 -62.69
CA ARG A 32 16.37 22.23 -61.59
C ARG A 32 15.50 21.97 -60.35
N ALA A 33 14.34 22.60 -60.23
CA ALA A 33 13.45 22.40 -59.09
C ALA A 33 12.65 21.08 -59.15
N ALA A 34 12.42 20.52 -60.34
CA ALA A 34 11.69 19.26 -60.50
C ALA A 34 12.55 17.99 -60.28
N ILE A 35 13.88 18.11 -60.34
CA ILE A 35 14.79 16.97 -60.09
C ILE A 35 15.15 16.86 -58.58
N LEU A 36 15.06 17.96 -57.82
CA LEU A 36 15.31 17.96 -56.36
C LEU A 36 14.10 17.55 -55.51
N ALA A 37 12.88 17.54 -56.07
CA ALA A 37 11.67 17.12 -55.36
C ALA A 37 11.44 15.60 -55.39
N ALA A 38 12.12 14.86 -56.28
CA ALA A 38 12.07 13.40 -56.31
C ALA A 38 13.07 12.75 -55.32
N ASP A 39 14.16 13.45 -54.98
CA ASP A 39 15.18 12.99 -54.02
C ASP A 39 14.83 13.31 -52.55
N ALA A 40 13.93 14.27 -52.29
CA ALA A 40 13.56 14.65 -50.93
C ALA A 40 12.53 13.69 -50.27
N ALA A 41 11.97 12.74 -51.03
CA ALA A 41 11.09 11.70 -50.50
C ALA A 41 11.84 10.40 -50.12
N ASP A 42 13.12 10.27 -50.49
CA ASP A 42 13.92 9.06 -50.22
C ASP A 42 14.98 9.26 -49.11
N ALA A 43 15.14 10.48 -48.60
CA ALA A 43 16.17 10.87 -47.63
C ALA A 43 15.65 10.93 -46.17
N ALA A 44 14.93 9.90 -45.75
CA ALA A 44 14.78 9.54 -44.34
C ALA A 44 14.59 8.01 -44.20
N LYS A 45 15.27 7.21 -45.02
CA LYS A 45 15.51 5.80 -44.70
C LYS A 45 16.50 5.78 -43.55
N SER A 46 16.03 5.47 -42.35
CA SER A 46 16.92 5.22 -41.21
C SER A 46 17.88 4.09 -41.56
N ASP A 47 19.18 4.32 -41.38
CA ASP A 47 20.28 3.36 -41.59
C ASP A 47 20.28 2.21 -40.54
N PHE A 48 19.09 1.72 -40.18
CA PHE A 48 18.97 0.57 -39.29
C PHE A 48 19.32 -0.71 -40.04
N SER A 49 20.19 -1.51 -39.45
CA SER A 49 20.31 -2.93 -39.80
C SER A 49 18.94 -3.61 -39.65
N ALA A 50 18.75 -4.75 -40.32
CA ALA A 50 17.51 -5.52 -40.21
C ALA A 50 17.14 -5.88 -38.75
N SER A 51 18.15 -6.08 -37.89
CA SER A 51 17.96 -6.28 -36.46
C SER A 51 17.49 -5.03 -35.74
N GLU A 52 18.09 -3.88 -36.01
CA GLU A 52 17.70 -2.61 -35.39
C GLU A 52 16.30 -2.18 -35.82
N GLN A 53 15.94 -2.41 -37.08
CA GLN A 53 14.61 -2.12 -37.59
C GLN A 53 13.55 -2.97 -36.87
N ARG A 54 13.78 -4.29 -36.73
CA ARG A 54 12.85 -5.16 -35.98
C ARG A 54 12.68 -4.73 -34.53
N LEU A 55 13.77 -4.37 -33.85
CA LEU A 55 13.72 -3.87 -32.47
C LEU A 55 12.96 -2.54 -32.39
N TYR A 56 13.23 -1.63 -33.31
CA TYR A 56 12.54 -0.33 -33.38
C TYR A 56 11.04 -0.52 -33.58
N ASP A 57 10.64 -1.37 -34.54
CA ASP A 57 9.23 -1.63 -34.84
C ASP A 57 8.50 -2.30 -33.67
N ALA A 58 9.14 -3.27 -33.01
CA ALA A 58 8.59 -3.92 -31.83
C ALA A 58 8.39 -2.94 -30.67
N VAL A 59 9.40 -2.11 -30.37
CA VAL A 59 9.29 -1.08 -29.33
C VAL A 59 8.23 -0.05 -29.68
N ARG A 60 8.18 0.40 -30.94
CA ARG A 60 7.19 1.36 -31.44
C ARG A 60 5.77 0.84 -31.26
N TYR A 61 5.52 -0.42 -31.62
CA TYR A 61 4.20 -1.03 -31.43
C TYR A 61 3.88 -1.22 -29.93
N LEU A 62 4.78 -1.83 -29.15
CA LEU A 62 4.55 -2.11 -27.73
C LEU A 62 4.42 -0.87 -26.85
N ALA A 63 4.86 0.29 -27.34
CA ALA A 63 4.72 1.59 -26.69
C ALA A 63 3.69 2.51 -27.36
N SER A 64 2.92 2.00 -28.34
CA SER A 64 1.93 2.80 -29.05
C SER A 64 0.67 3.05 -28.22
N ASP A 65 -0.03 4.14 -28.54
CA ASP A 65 -1.33 4.49 -27.94
C ASP A 65 -2.38 3.39 -28.13
N GLU A 66 -2.24 2.53 -29.16
CA GLU A 66 -3.16 1.40 -29.41
C GLU A 66 -3.20 0.39 -28.26
N LEU A 67 -2.12 0.30 -27.48
CA LEU A 67 -2.08 -0.56 -26.30
C LEU A 67 -2.70 0.14 -25.10
N GLU A 68 -2.85 1.47 -25.07
CA GLU A 68 -3.46 2.20 -23.94
C GLU A 68 -2.74 1.97 -22.58
N GLY A 69 -1.52 1.39 -22.61
CA GLY A 69 -0.82 0.83 -21.45
C GLY A 69 -0.75 -0.69 -21.47
N ARG A 70 -0.17 -1.30 -20.44
CA ARG A 70 -0.09 -2.78 -20.28
C ARG A 70 -0.30 -3.18 -18.83
N GLY A 71 -1.18 -2.44 -18.16
CA GLY A 71 -1.58 -2.73 -16.78
C GLY A 71 -2.41 -4.00 -16.73
N VAL A 72 -2.49 -4.60 -15.54
CA VAL A 72 -3.41 -5.70 -15.28
C VAL A 72 -4.84 -5.26 -15.61
N GLU A 73 -5.65 -6.15 -16.18
CA GLU A 73 -7.04 -5.91 -16.64
C GLU A 73 -7.21 -4.99 -17.86
N THR A 74 -6.12 -4.49 -18.47
CA THR A 74 -6.21 -3.65 -19.68
C THR A 74 -6.23 -4.49 -20.97
N GLU A 75 -6.93 -4.06 -22.01
CA GLU A 75 -6.86 -4.73 -23.33
C GLU A 75 -5.45 -4.67 -23.95
N GLY A 76 -4.68 -3.64 -23.62
CA GLY A 76 -3.29 -3.49 -24.02
C GLY A 76 -2.37 -4.64 -23.64
N ILE A 77 -2.56 -5.21 -22.44
CA ILE A 77 -1.77 -6.35 -21.99
C ILE A 77 -2.04 -7.58 -22.85
N ASN A 78 -3.29 -7.78 -23.29
CA ASN A 78 -3.69 -8.88 -24.17
C ASN A 78 -3.11 -8.69 -25.57
N LYS A 79 -3.21 -7.48 -26.14
CA LYS A 79 -2.62 -7.15 -27.45
C LYS A 79 -1.09 -7.34 -27.46
N ALA A 80 -0.43 -6.99 -26.36
CA ALA A 80 1.01 -7.21 -26.20
C ALA A 80 1.35 -8.70 -26.11
N ALA A 81 0.57 -9.48 -25.35
CA ALA A 81 0.75 -10.93 -25.24
C ALA A 81 0.58 -11.61 -26.61
N ASP A 82 -0.44 -11.23 -27.38
CA ASP A 82 -0.68 -11.73 -28.74
C ASP A 82 0.47 -11.38 -29.69
N PHE A 83 1.00 -10.16 -29.62
CA PHE A 83 2.16 -9.75 -30.40
C PHE A 83 3.38 -10.62 -30.08
N ILE A 84 3.70 -10.80 -28.80
CA ILE A 84 4.83 -11.65 -28.37
C ILE A 84 4.63 -13.10 -28.82
N ALA A 85 3.42 -13.65 -28.69
CA ALA A 85 3.10 -14.99 -29.14
C ALA A 85 3.31 -15.17 -30.66
N LYS A 86 2.93 -14.16 -31.46
CA LYS A 86 3.16 -14.15 -32.91
C LYS A 86 4.65 -14.07 -33.26
N GLU A 87 5.41 -13.22 -32.58
CA GLU A 87 6.86 -13.10 -32.79
C GLU A 87 7.58 -14.43 -32.45
N PHE A 88 7.20 -15.10 -31.37
CA PHE A 88 7.75 -16.41 -31.00
C PHE A 88 7.39 -17.50 -32.02
N ALA A 89 6.14 -17.53 -32.49
CA ALA A 89 5.73 -18.45 -33.55
C ALA A 89 6.50 -18.19 -34.86
N ALA A 90 6.68 -16.92 -35.24
CA ALA A 90 7.45 -16.52 -36.43
C ALA A 90 8.93 -16.90 -36.32
N ALA A 91 9.50 -16.89 -35.11
CA ALA A 91 10.84 -17.35 -34.81
C ALA A 91 10.98 -18.89 -34.76
N GLY A 92 9.88 -19.64 -34.94
CA GLY A 92 9.88 -21.11 -35.00
C GLY A 92 9.85 -21.80 -33.63
N LEU A 93 9.49 -21.09 -32.55
CA LEU A 93 9.33 -21.69 -31.24
C LEU A 93 8.03 -22.52 -31.20
N LYS A 94 8.05 -23.61 -30.41
CA LYS A 94 6.84 -24.37 -30.09
C LYS A 94 6.05 -23.62 -29.03
N THR A 95 4.96 -22.99 -29.45
CA THR A 95 4.12 -22.16 -28.60
C THR A 95 2.88 -22.88 -28.10
N ASP A 96 2.66 -24.15 -28.42
CA ASP A 96 1.48 -24.95 -28.08
C ASP A 96 1.69 -25.87 -26.86
N ILE A 97 2.70 -25.57 -26.04
CA ILE A 97 3.18 -26.45 -24.96
C ILE A 97 2.33 -26.42 -23.68
N ILE A 98 1.48 -25.40 -23.47
CA ILE A 98 0.61 -25.26 -22.30
C ILE A 98 -0.84 -25.21 -22.78
N ASP A 99 -1.66 -26.18 -22.40
CA ASP A 99 -3.09 -26.28 -22.76
C ASP A 99 -3.38 -26.11 -24.27
N GLY A 100 -2.43 -26.49 -25.12
CA GLY A 100 -2.55 -26.39 -26.59
C GLY A 100 -2.41 -24.97 -27.15
N GLY A 101 -1.85 -24.01 -26.39
CA GLY A 101 -1.67 -22.63 -26.84
C GLY A 101 -0.52 -21.88 -26.17
N PRO A 102 -0.27 -20.62 -26.60
CA PRO A 102 0.86 -19.81 -26.16
C PRO A 102 0.70 -19.21 -24.77
N PHE A 103 -0.43 -19.42 -24.11
CA PHE A 103 -0.81 -18.70 -22.90
C PHE A 103 -1.01 -19.62 -21.71
N GLN A 104 -0.35 -19.29 -20.60
CA GLN A 104 -0.60 -19.90 -19.30
C GLN A 104 -1.60 -19.04 -18.52
N LYS A 105 -2.76 -19.61 -18.19
CA LYS A 105 -3.77 -18.93 -17.37
C LYS A 105 -3.47 -19.14 -15.89
N PHE A 106 -3.51 -18.06 -15.13
CA PHE A 106 -3.45 -18.09 -13.67
C PHE A 106 -4.40 -17.04 -13.09
N THR A 107 -4.82 -17.23 -11.85
CA THR A 107 -5.66 -16.27 -11.13
C THR A 107 -4.77 -15.34 -10.32
N MET A 108 -5.10 -14.05 -10.31
CA MET A 108 -4.41 -13.05 -9.52
C MET A 108 -5.44 -12.13 -8.86
N THR A 109 -5.16 -11.72 -7.63
CA THR A 109 -5.98 -10.73 -6.93
C THR A 109 -5.62 -9.33 -7.41
N VAL A 110 -6.54 -8.71 -8.14
CA VAL A 110 -6.39 -7.34 -8.67
C VAL A 110 -6.85 -6.28 -7.67
N LYS A 111 -7.83 -6.64 -6.85
CA LYS A 111 -8.44 -5.77 -5.84
C LYS A 111 -8.98 -6.62 -4.70
N SER A 112 -8.83 -6.10 -3.49
CA SER A 112 -9.43 -6.64 -2.28
C SER A 112 -10.30 -5.56 -1.67
N GLU A 113 -11.53 -5.90 -1.31
CA GLU A 113 -12.48 -5.01 -0.65
C GLU A 113 -13.11 -5.69 0.56
N PRO A 114 -13.40 -4.96 1.64
CA PRO A 114 -14.11 -5.52 2.77
C PRO A 114 -15.54 -5.91 2.35
N GLY A 115 -15.98 -7.10 2.77
CA GLY A 115 -17.37 -7.51 2.59
C GLY A 115 -18.37 -6.65 3.40
N PRO A 116 -19.68 -6.94 3.31
CA PRO A 116 -20.70 -6.21 4.07
C PRO A 116 -20.40 -6.18 5.57
N LYS A 117 -20.56 -5.02 6.21
CA LYS A 117 -20.20 -4.84 7.63
C LYS A 117 -20.98 -5.78 8.55
N GLU A 118 -22.21 -6.09 8.20
CA GLU A 118 -23.14 -6.94 8.95
C GLU A 118 -22.72 -8.42 8.93
N GLN A 119 -21.86 -8.80 7.98
CA GLN A 119 -21.29 -10.14 7.82
C GLN A 119 -19.89 -10.25 8.44
N ASN A 120 -19.20 -9.13 8.68
CA ASN A 120 -17.91 -9.10 9.35
C ASN A 120 -18.12 -9.12 10.87
N LYS A 121 -18.24 -10.33 11.43
CA LYS A 121 -18.44 -10.56 12.86
C LYS A 121 -17.39 -11.54 13.36
N LEU A 122 -16.84 -11.25 14.53
CA LEU A 122 -15.89 -12.11 15.21
C LEU A 122 -16.22 -12.11 16.70
N ALA A 123 -16.20 -13.29 17.31
CA ALA A 123 -16.43 -13.43 18.73
C ALA A 123 -15.59 -14.57 19.28
N PHE A 124 -15.09 -14.41 20.50
CA PHE A 124 -14.54 -15.51 21.27
C PHE A 124 -15.63 -16.13 22.12
N VAL A 125 -15.71 -17.45 22.11
CA VAL A 125 -16.64 -18.23 22.92
C VAL A 125 -15.81 -19.08 23.89
N GLY A 126 -15.85 -18.72 25.17
CA GLY A 126 -15.25 -19.46 26.25
C GLY A 126 -16.14 -20.59 26.77
N PRO A 127 -15.68 -21.34 27.78
CA PRO A 127 -16.47 -22.37 28.42
C PRO A 127 -17.79 -21.80 28.97
N ALA A 128 -18.80 -22.67 29.09
CA ALA A 128 -20.07 -22.28 29.68
C ALA A 128 -19.87 -21.82 31.14
N LYS A 129 -20.62 -20.79 31.53
CA LYS A 129 -20.71 -20.35 32.93
C LYS A 129 -21.42 -21.42 33.77
N GLU A 130 -21.43 -21.25 35.08
CA GLU A 130 -22.12 -22.15 36.02
C GLU A 130 -23.62 -22.31 35.71
N ASP A 131 -24.25 -21.29 35.12
CA ASP A 131 -25.67 -21.31 34.70
C ASP A 131 -25.90 -21.98 33.33
N GLY A 132 -24.85 -22.52 32.70
CA GLY A 132 -24.89 -23.15 31.39
C GLY A 132 -24.89 -22.19 30.20
N SER A 133 -24.91 -20.86 30.42
CA SER A 133 -24.81 -19.88 29.33
C SER A 133 -23.39 -19.77 28.77
N PRO A 134 -23.20 -19.57 27.46
CA PRO A 134 -21.87 -19.41 26.88
C PRO A 134 -21.22 -18.12 27.38
N GLN A 135 -19.95 -18.19 27.77
CA GLN A 135 -19.14 -16.98 27.95
C GLN A 135 -18.75 -16.46 26.57
N ARG A 136 -19.37 -15.36 26.14
CA ARG A 136 -19.17 -14.81 24.80
C ARG A 136 -18.62 -13.39 24.86
N LEU A 137 -17.53 -13.16 24.14
CA LEU A 137 -16.93 -11.85 23.91
C LEU A 137 -17.10 -11.48 22.44
N GLU A 138 -18.08 -10.62 22.16
CA GLU A 138 -18.28 -10.05 20.82
C GLU A 138 -17.22 -8.99 20.55
N LEU A 139 -16.56 -9.08 19.39
CA LEU A 139 -15.62 -8.05 18.94
C LEU A 139 -16.35 -7.06 18.03
N ALA A 140 -16.05 -5.77 18.22
CA ALA A 140 -16.62 -4.69 17.46
C ALA A 140 -15.69 -4.32 16.30
N LEU A 141 -16.20 -4.46 15.07
CA LEU A 141 -15.48 -4.11 13.85
C LEU A 141 -15.02 -2.64 13.90
N GLY A 142 -13.75 -2.40 13.61
CA GLY A 142 -13.12 -1.08 13.64
C GLY A 142 -12.83 -0.53 15.05
N LYS A 143 -13.12 -1.29 16.11
CA LYS A 143 -12.79 -0.93 17.50
C LYS A 143 -11.89 -1.96 18.16
N THR A 144 -12.30 -3.24 18.14
CA THR A 144 -11.54 -4.33 18.75
C THR A 144 -11.08 -5.39 17.76
N PHE A 145 -11.58 -5.38 16.51
CA PHE A 145 -10.98 -6.15 15.43
C PHE A 145 -11.24 -5.53 14.05
N ASN A 146 -10.44 -5.95 13.06
CA ASN A 146 -10.64 -5.75 11.63
C ASN A 146 -10.34 -7.05 10.88
N SER A 147 -11.03 -7.26 9.75
CA SER A 147 -10.61 -8.24 8.74
C SER A 147 -9.46 -7.66 7.92
N LEU A 148 -8.55 -8.51 7.44
CA LEU A 148 -7.40 -8.08 6.62
C LEU A 148 -7.49 -8.62 5.19
N ALA A 149 -7.11 -7.80 4.22
CA ALA A 149 -7.12 -8.08 2.78
C ALA A 149 -6.19 -9.22 2.35
N VAL A 150 -5.16 -9.51 3.15
CA VAL A 150 -4.25 -10.65 2.96
C VAL A 150 -4.91 -12.01 3.24
N GLY A 151 -6.12 -12.02 3.81
CA GLY A 151 -6.89 -13.22 4.07
C GLY A 151 -8.06 -13.43 3.11
N GLY A 152 -8.74 -14.56 3.30
CA GLY A 152 -9.98 -14.93 2.65
C GLY A 152 -11.24 -14.52 3.39
N SER A 153 -12.39 -14.92 2.84
CA SER A 153 -13.69 -14.88 3.51
C SER A 153 -14.17 -16.29 3.82
N ALA A 154 -14.60 -16.54 5.06
CA ALA A 154 -15.23 -17.80 5.45
C ALA A 154 -16.12 -17.61 6.68
N GLN A 155 -17.05 -18.54 6.85
CA GLN A 155 -17.74 -18.76 8.13
C GLN A 155 -17.05 -19.91 8.85
N PHE A 156 -16.76 -19.75 10.13
CA PHE A 156 -16.08 -20.76 10.92
C PHE A 156 -16.54 -20.73 12.37
N ASP A 157 -16.46 -21.88 13.03
CA ASP A 157 -16.59 -22.08 14.46
C ASP A 157 -15.59 -23.18 14.82
N ALA A 158 -14.48 -22.80 15.42
CA ALA A 158 -13.34 -23.69 15.60
C ALA A 158 -12.56 -23.33 16.89
N PRO A 159 -11.87 -24.30 17.51
CA PRO A 159 -11.02 -24.04 18.66
C PRO A 159 -9.91 -23.02 18.33
N VAL A 160 -9.45 -22.32 19.37
CA VAL A 160 -8.40 -21.31 19.27
C VAL A 160 -7.10 -21.84 19.89
N VAL A 161 -5.97 -21.61 19.23
CA VAL A 161 -4.62 -21.96 19.73
C VAL A 161 -3.74 -20.72 19.70
N PHE A 162 -3.09 -20.42 20.82
CA PHE A 162 -2.07 -19.37 20.86
C PHE A 162 -0.71 -19.95 20.48
N VAL A 163 -0.03 -19.33 19.50
CA VAL A 163 1.22 -19.84 18.91
C VAL A 163 2.40 -18.88 19.08
N GLY A 164 2.37 -17.98 20.08
CA GLY A 164 3.44 -17.01 20.30
C GLY A 164 3.55 -16.05 19.11
N TYR A 165 4.74 -15.94 18.51
CA TYR A 165 4.96 -15.17 17.28
C TYR A 165 4.64 -15.96 16.01
N GLY A 166 4.28 -17.25 16.11
CA GLY A 166 3.93 -18.09 14.96
C GLY A 166 5.13 -18.39 14.06
N ILE A 167 6.32 -18.54 14.62
CA ILE A 167 7.56 -18.76 13.86
C ILE A 167 7.93 -20.26 13.85
N THR A 168 8.23 -20.75 12.65
CA THR A 168 8.95 -22.01 12.42
C THR A 168 10.21 -21.68 11.64
N SER A 169 11.36 -21.89 12.26
CA SER A 169 12.69 -21.55 11.77
C SER A 169 13.67 -22.67 12.13
N PRO A 170 13.82 -23.67 11.23
CA PRO A 170 14.79 -24.75 11.41
C PRO A 170 16.23 -24.23 11.55
N GLU A 171 16.58 -23.17 10.82
CA GLU A 171 17.91 -22.55 10.83
C GLU A 171 18.29 -21.92 12.19
N HIS A 172 17.30 -21.56 13.01
CA HIS A 172 17.51 -21.01 14.35
C HIS A 172 17.15 -21.99 15.48
N GLU A 173 16.82 -23.23 15.11
CA GLU A 173 16.29 -24.28 16.01
C GLU A 173 15.09 -23.78 16.83
N PHE A 174 14.19 -23.03 16.17
CA PHE A 174 13.08 -22.35 16.81
C PHE A 174 11.76 -22.72 16.12
N ASP A 175 10.85 -23.36 16.86
CA ASP A 175 9.55 -23.74 16.33
C ASP A 175 8.47 -23.61 17.41
N GLU A 176 7.63 -22.59 17.27
CA GLU A 176 6.51 -22.31 18.18
C GLU A 176 5.27 -23.17 17.89
N TYR A 177 5.24 -23.88 16.75
CA TYR A 177 4.18 -24.85 16.46
C TYR A 177 4.48 -26.23 17.01
N LYS A 178 5.73 -26.49 17.43
CA LYS A 178 6.15 -27.81 17.90
C LYS A 178 5.33 -28.26 19.11
N GLY A 179 4.60 -29.35 18.93
CA GLY A 179 3.75 -29.94 19.98
C GLY A 179 2.38 -29.28 20.13
N LEU A 180 2.04 -28.32 19.26
CA LEU A 180 0.70 -27.74 19.17
C LEU A 180 -0.09 -28.41 18.04
N ASP A 181 -1.32 -28.81 18.33
CA ASP A 181 -2.27 -29.24 17.32
C ASP A 181 -3.06 -28.02 16.86
N VAL A 182 -2.75 -27.52 15.64
CA VAL A 182 -3.38 -26.32 15.05
C VAL A 182 -4.21 -26.64 13.81
N GLU A 183 -4.25 -27.89 13.37
CA GLU A 183 -4.95 -28.29 12.15
C GLU A 183 -6.45 -28.06 12.30
N GLY A 184 -7.04 -27.30 11.36
CA GLY A 184 -8.45 -26.91 11.40
C GLY A 184 -8.82 -25.90 12.49
N LYS A 185 -7.84 -25.33 13.21
CA LYS A 185 -8.06 -24.40 14.33
C LYS A 185 -7.72 -22.96 13.97
N ILE A 186 -8.19 -22.03 14.79
CA ILE A 186 -7.86 -20.60 14.67
C ILE A 186 -6.56 -20.35 15.43
N VAL A 187 -5.54 -19.83 14.76
CA VAL A 187 -4.29 -19.47 15.44
C VAL A 187 -4.30 -18.00 15.82
N VAL A 188 -3.97 -17.72 17.08
CA VAL A 188 -3.71 -16.36 17.60
C VAL A 188 -2.20 -16.19 17.69
N MET A 189 -1.67 -15.14 17.09
CA MET A 189 -0.24 -14.88 17.09
C MET A 189 0.10 -13.39 17.22
N ILE A 190 1.26 -13.11 17.80
CA ILE A 190 1.82 -11.78 17.99
C ILE A 190 2.53 -11.35 16.70
N ARG A 191 2.34 -10.08 16.31
CA ARG A 191 3.12 -9.46 15.22
C ARG A 191 4.61 -9.38 15.57
N LYS A 192 5.44 -9.10 14.57
CA LYS A 192 6.89 -8.96 14.71
C LYS A 192 7.54 -10.29 15.13
N GLU A 193 8.58 -10.24 15.95
CA GLU A 193 9.35 -11.41 16.36
C GLU A 193 9.89 -11.18 17.77
N PRO A 194 10.39 -12.22 18.47
CA PRO A 194 10.87 -12.06 19.82
C PRO A 194 12.23 -11.33 19.87
N GLN A 195 12.55 -10.71 21.00
CA GLN A 195 13.85 -10.10 21.31
C GLN A 195 14.26 -8.94 20.37
N GLN A 196 13.31 -8.12 19.91
CA GLN A 196 13.57 -6.99 18.98
C GLN A 196 14.53 -5.91 19.52
N ASP A 197 14.75 -5.85 20.83
CA ASP A 197 15.69 -4.94 21.48
C ASP A 197 17.04 -5.58 21.82
N ASN A 198 17.26 -6.84 21.43
CA ASN A 198 18.49 -7.56 21.65
C ASN A 198 19.38 -7.54 20.39
N PRO A 199 20.53 -6.84 20.40
CA PRO A 199 21.49 -6.88 19.28
C PRO A 199 22.02 -8.28 18.96
N HIS A 200 21.85 -9.24 19.86
CA HIS A 200 22.23 -10.64 19.71
C HIS A 200 21.02 -11.56 19.52
N SER A 201 19.86 -11.02 19.13
CA SER A 201 18.69 -11.84 18.77
C SER A 201 19.06 -12.84 17.67
N LYS A 202 18.46 -14.03 17.74
CA LYS A 202 18.57 -15.05 16.68
C LYS A 202 17.93 -14.58 15.36
N PHE A 203 17.08 -13.55 15.40
CA PHE A 203 16.33 -13.01 14.29
C PHE A 203 16.89 -11.64 13.88
N ASP A 204 18.07 -11.61 13.27
CA ASP A 204 18.70 -10.39 12.73
C ASP A 204 18.95 -9.25 13.74
N GLY A 205 19.17 -9.59 15.02
CA GLY A 205 19.51 -8.62 16.06
C GLY A 205 18.37 -7.64 16.34
N THR A 206 18.60 -6.34 16.09
CA THR A 206 17.58 -5.29 16.24
C THR A 206 16.83 -4.98 14.94
N ASP A 207 17.27 -5.54 13.81
CA ASP A 207 16.58 -5.40 12.53
C ASP A 207 15.46 -6.45 12.44
N SER A 208 14.44 -6.18 11.61
CA SER A 208 13.35 -7.14 11.41
C SER A 208 13.76 -8.23 10.42
N SER A 209 13.73 -9.48 10.85
CA SER A 209 13.95 -10.63 9.97
C SER A 209 12.72 -10.94 9.11
N ARG A 210 12.87 -11.85 8.14
CA ARG A 210 11.74 -12.37 7.34
C ARG A 210 10.60 -12.94 8.20
N HIS A 211 10.91 -13.39 9.42
CA HIS A 211 9.94 -14.01 10.33
C HIS A 211 9.02 -12.98 10.98
N ALA A 212 9.37 -11.69 10.96
CA ALA A 212 8.52 -10.60 11.42
C ALA A 212 7.38 -10.24 10.45
N PHE A 213 7.50 -10.61 9.17
CA PHE A 213 6.56 -10.20 8.12
C PHE A 213 5.23 -10.97 8.16
N PHE A 214 4.13 -10.27 7.85
CA PHE A 214 2.79 -10.86 7.84
C PHE A 214 2.67 -12.05 6.89
N THR A 215 3.17 -11.92 5.67
CA THR A 215 3.09 -12.95 4.63
C THR A 215 3.77 -14.24 5.08
N THR A 216 4.96 -14.16 5.66
CA THR A 216 5.68 -15.31 6.22
C THR A 216 4.87 -16.01 7.31
N LYS A 217 4.32 -15.24 8.27
CA LYS A 217 3.54 -15.78 9.39
C LYS A 217 2.23 -16.44 8.93
N ILE A 218 1.49 -15.77 8.05
CA ILE A 218 0.23 -16.27 7.49
C ILE A 218 0.49 -17.54 6.68
N SER A 219 1.53 -17.55 5.84
CA SER A 219 1.92 -18.74 5.08
C SER A 219 2.34 -19.89 6.00
N ASN A 220 3.06 -19.61 7.09
CA ASN A 220 3.47 -20.63 8.05
C ASN A 220 2.23 -21.25 8.73
N ALA A 221 1.31 -20.42 9.22
CA ALA A 221 0.04 -20.88 9.80
C ALA A 221 -0.78 -21.75 8.84
N PHE A 222 -0.86 -21.34 7.57
CA PHE A 222 -1.52 -22.11 6.53
C PHE A 222 -0.84 -23.47 6.30
N GLN A 223 0.49 -23.52 6.25
CA GLN A 223 1.26 -24.76 6.06
C GLN A 223 1.06 -25.75 7.22
N HIS A 224 0.83 -25.24 8.44
CA HIS A 224 0.46 -26.06 9.60
C HIS A 224 -1.03 -26.42 9.66
N GLY A 225 -1.83 -26.01 8.67
CA GLY A 225 -3.24 -26.41 8.55
C GLY A 225 -4.23 -25.53 9.34
N ALA A 226 -3.84 -24.33 9.77
CA ALA A 226 -4.76 -23.42 10.46
C ALA A 226 -5.97 -23.06 9.58
N ALA A 227 -7.14 -22.95 10.20
CA ALA A 227 -8.39 -22.56 9.53
C ALA A 227 -8.56 -21.03 9.41
N ALA A 228 -7.98 -20.28 10.35
CA ALA A 228 -7.97 -18.82 10.34
C ALA A 228 -6.80 -18.28 11.19
N VAL A 229 -6.44 -17.02 10.97
CA VAL A 229 -5.39 -16.32 11.72
C VAL A 229 -5.96 -15.08 12.40
N VAL A 230 -5.61 -14.87 13.67
CA VAL A 230 -5.86 -13.63 14.42
C VAL A 230 -4.51 -13.07 14.86
N LEU A 231 -4.15 -11.91 14.31
CA LEU A 231 -2.94 -11.17 14.65
C LEU A 231 -3.23 -10.17 15.78
N VAL A 232 -2.28 -10.02 16.71
CA VAL A 232 -2.31 -9.00 17.76
C VAL A 232 -1.00 -8.21 17.81
N ASN A 233 -1.02 -7.01 18.41
CA ASN A 233 0.20 -6.21 18.59
C ASN A 233 1.14 -6.82 19.63
N ASP A 234 2.44 -6.56 19.46
CA ASP A 234 3.45 -6.87 20.46
C ASP A 234 3.36 -5.92 21.67
N GLY A 235 3.32 -6.48 22.88
CA GLY A 235 3.21 -5.69 24.10
C GLY A 235 4.44 -4.80 24.37
N GLY A 236 5.62 -5.25 23.96
CA GLY A 236 6.86 -4.48 24.07
C GLY A 236 6.82 -3.21 23.21
N GLU A 237 6.36 -3.32 21.97
CA GLU A 237 6.13 -2.19 21.07
C GLU A 237 5.10 -1.21 21.65
N LEU A 238 3.96 -1.70 22.15
CA LEU A 238 2.93 -0.85 22.75
C LEU A 238 3.47 -0.05 23.93
N LYS A 239 4.26 -0.70 24.80
CA LYS A 239 4.90 -0.04 25.93
C LYS A 239 5.89 1.04 25.47
N LYS A 240 6.73 0.74 24.48
CA LYS A 240 7.69 1.71 23.91
C LYS A 240 6.99 2.94 23.33
N VAL A 241 5.86 2.75 22.65
CA VAL A 241 5.04 3.84 22.10
C VAL A 241 4.48 4.69 23.23
N ALA A 242 3.86 4.08 24.24
CA ALA A 242 3.29 4.80 25.38
C ALA A 242 4.36 5.62 26.13
N GLU A 243 5.51 5.01 26.42
CA GLU A 243 6.63 5.71 27.06
C GLU A 243 7.21 6.84 26.17
N ALA A 244 7.22 6.67 24.85
CA ALA A 244 7.68 7.70 23.92
C ALA A 244 6.74 8.91 23.90
N ASP A 245 5.42 8.67 23.90
CA ASP A 245 4.42 9.74 24.00
C ASP A 245 4.53 10.47 25.35
N GLU A 246 4.70 9.74 26.46
CA GLU A 246 4.89 10.32 27.80
C GLU A 246 6.15 11.20 27.85
N ARG A 247 7.29 10.68 27.39
CA ARG A 247 8.54 11.45 27.31
C ARG A 247 8.40 12.69 26.43
N ALA A 248 7.71 12.57 25.30
CA ALA A 248 7.50 13.69 24.39
C ALA A 248 6.65 14.80 25.03
N TRP A 249 5.58 14.43 25.74
CA TRP A 249 4.73 15.37 26.46
C TRP A 249 5.48 16.03 27.62
N ALA A 250 6.16 15.24 28.46
CA ALA A 250 6.94 15.74 29.60
C ALA A 250 8.00 16.77 29.15
N LYS A 251 8.73 16.46 28.08
CA LYS A 251 9.72 17.38 27.50
C LYS A 251 9.09 18.68 26.97
N ALA A 252 7.88 18.63 26.43
CA ALA A 252 7.17 19.83 25.98
C ALA A 252 6.73 20.72 27.16
N VAL A 253 6.29 20.11 28.26
CA VAL A 253 5.94 20.82 29.51
C VAL A 253 7.18 21.44 30.15
N GLU A 254 8.29 20.70 30.23
CA GLU A 254 9.57 21.22 30.73
C GLU A 254 10.03 22.43 29.92
N GLN A 255 10.01 22.33 28.58
CA GLN A 255 10.38 23.42 27.70
C GLN A 255 9.48 24.64 27.88
N PHE A 256 8.18 24.45 28.10
CA PHE A 256 7.24 25.54 28.40
C PHE A 256 7.62 26.26 29.70
N GLY A 257 7.87 25.51 30.78
CA GLY A 257 8.27 26.07 32.07
C GLY A 257 9.58 26.85 31.96
N LYS A 258 10.59 26.27 31.31
CA LYS A 258 11.88 26.91 31.08
C LYS A 258 11.75 28.21 30.27
N THR A 259 11.01 28.19 29.17
CA THR A 259 10.78 29.40 28.35
C THR A 259 10.05 30.49 29.15
N HIS A 260 9.15 30.12 30.07
CA HIS A 260 8.49 31.06 30.96
C HIS A 260 9.45 31.69 31.97
N GLU A 261 10.25 30.87 32.65
CA GLU A 261 11.25 31.32 33.64
C GLU A 261 12.31 32.24 33.00
N GLU A 262 12.83 31.86 31.83
CA GLU A 262 13.81 32.65 31.07
C GLU A 262 13.26 34.03 30.70
N HIS A 263 11.98 34.12 30.31
CA HIS A 263 11.35 35.40 30.02
C HIS A 263 11.11 36.25 31.28
N GLN A 264 10.69 35.64 32.39
CA GLN A 264 10.50 36.34 33.66
C GLN A 264 11.81 36.92 34.22
N ALA A 265 12.94 36.30 33.92
CA ALA A 265 14.26 36.77 34.36
C ALA A 265 14.73 38.05 33.65
N ILE A 266 14.01 38.53 32.62
CA ILE A 266 14.34 39.76 31.89
C ILE A 266 13.68 40.94 32.63
N GLU A 267 14.47 41.81 33.29
CA GLU A 267 13.96 42.94 34.08
C GLU A 267 13.14 43.97 33.28
N SER A 268 13.36 44.08 31.96
CA SER A 268 12.64 45.00 31.07
C SER A 268 12.67 44.48 29.63
N PRO A 269 11.81 43.51 29.27
CA PRO A 269 11.80 42.93 27.95
C PRO A 269 11.35 43.95 26.90
N THR A 270 11.99 43.93 25.74
CA THR A 270 11.56 44.74 24.59
C THR A 270 10.26 44.19 23.99
N ASP A 271 9.54 45.02 23.23
CA ASP A 271 8.31 44.59 22.53
C ASP A 271 8.54 43.35 21.66
N ASP A 272 9.68 43.27 20.98
CA ASP A 272 10.08 42.12 20.16
C ASP A 272 10.30 40.87 21.01
N GLN A 273 10.97 41.00 22.17
CA GLN A 273 11.18 39.89 23.11
C GLN A 273 9.86 39.39 23.68
N THR A 274 8.94 40.30 24.05
CA THR A 274 7.60 39.95 24.54
C THR A 274 6.72 39.35 23.43
N ALA A 275 6.85 39.81 22.19
CA ALA A 275 6.14 39.22 21.04
C ALA A 275 6.66 37.80 20.72
N ALA A 276 7.98 37.62 20.70
CA ALA A 276 8.62 36.32 20.48
C ALA A 276 8.25 35.32 21.58
N TYR A 277 8.30 35.73 22.85
CA TYR A 277 7.87 34.93 23.99
C TYR A 277 6.40 34.49 23.86
N ARG A 278 5.48 35.43 23.56
CA ARG A 278 4.05 35.12 23.37
C ARG A 278 3.84 34.09 22.27
N LEU A 279 4.55 34.21 21.15
CA LEU A 279 4.47 33.26 20.05
C LEU A 279 4.96 31.88 20.47
N GLU A 280 6.09 31.81 21.17
CA GLU A 280 6.71 30.54 21.55
C GLU A 280 5.89 29.79 22.62
N ILE A 281 5.41 30.49 23.64
CA ILE A 281 4.49 29.92 24.65
C ILE A 281 3.21 29.41 23.99
N LYS A 282 2.65 30.13 23.03
CA LYS A 282 1.46 29.67 22.29
C LYS A 282 1.74 28.35 21.55
N LYS A 283 2.86 28.26 20.83
CA LYS A 283 3.25 27.03 20.11
C LYS A 283 3.46 25.86 21.07
N LEU A 284 4.15 26.09 22.19
CA LEU A 284 4.39 25.07 23.19
C LEU A 284 3.08 24.60 23.84
N ALA A 285 2.17 25.52 24.16
CA ALA A 285 0.84 25.17 24.68
C ALA A 285 0.04 24.31 23.68
N GLU A 286 0.00 24.71 22.40
CA GLU A 286 -0.67 23.92 21.35
C GLU A 286 -0.03 22.53 21.19
N ARG A 287 1.30 22.45 21.27
CA ARG A 287 2.03 21.18 21.22
C ARG A 287 1.71 20.29 22.41
N ILE A 288 1.68 20.83 23.63
CA ILE A 288 1.32 20.08 24.84
C ILE A 288 -0.10 19.51 24.72
N VAL A 289 -1.06 20.33 24.28
CA VAL A 289 -2.46 19.89 24.05
C VAL A 289 -2.55 18.82 22.97
N ASN A 290 -1.72 18.89 21.93
CA ASN A 290 -1.72 17.86 20.89
C ASN A 290 -1.05 16.56 21.35
N LEU A 291 0.01 16.64 22.15
CA LEU A 291 0.67 15.47 22.72
C LEU A 291 -0.18 14.80 23.80
N SER A 292 -0.94 15.56 24.60
CA SER A 292 -1.84 14.97 25.61
C SER A 292 -2.91 14.09 24.96
N LYS A 293 -3.40 14.46 23.77
CA LYS A 293 -4.33 13.62 22.99
C LYS A 293 -3.73 12.27 22.60
N ASN A 294 -2.40 12.12 22.52
CA ASN A 294 -1.78 10.81 22.31
C ASN A 294 -1.77 9.96 23.57
N LEU A 295 -1.57 10.59 24.74
CA LEU A 295 -1.62 9.91 26.04
C LEU A 295 -3.02 9.36 26.35
N ASP A 296 -4.06 10.08 25.91
CA ASP A 296 -5.45 9.64 26.05
C ASP A 296 -5.85 8.55 25.04
N ARG A 297 -5.05 8.30 24.01
CA ARG A 297 -5.35 7.29 22.99
C ARG A 297 -4.92 5.91 23.47
N GLU A 298 -5.73 4.91 23.16
CA GLU A 298 -5.37 3.51 23.37
C GLU A 298 -4.19 3.16 22.43
N PRO A 299 -3.03 2.71 22.97
CA PRO A 299 -1.85 2.43 22.16
C PRO A 299 -2.03 1.21 21.26
N ASP A 300 -2.94 0.30 21.64
CA ASP A 300 -3.25 -0.95 20.95
C ASP A 300 -4.13 -0.73 19.71
N ARG A 301 -3.54 -0.11 18.68
CA ARG A 301 -4.25 0.24 17.45
C ARG A 301 -4.47 -0.96 16.55
N LEU A 302 -5.65 -1.01 15.94
CA LEU A 302 -5.94 -1.97 14.90
C LEU A 302 -5.23 -1.61 13.59
N LEU A 303 -4.76 -2.63 12.88
CA LEU A 303 -4.46 -2.49 11.46
C LEU A 303 -5.74 -2.23 10.68
N ASP A 304 -5.64 -1.35 9.68
CA ASP A 304 -6.70 -1.21 8.68
C ASP A 304 -6.75 -2.45 7.76
N PHE A 305 -7.79 -2.51 6.92
CA PHE A 305 -8.04 -3.65 6.03
C PHE A 305 -6.83 -3.99 5.14
N SER A 306 -6.07 -3.01 4.68
CA SER A 306 -4.92 -3.20 3.79
C SER A 306 -3.56 -3.14 4.52
N GLY A 307 -3.56 -2.96 5.84
CA GLY A 307 -2.38 -2.65 6.64
C GLY A 307 -1.36 -3.78 6.75
N ALA A 308 -1.75 -5.00 6.33
CA ALA A 308 -0.86 -6.16 6.22
C ALA A 308 -0.48 -6.49 4.76
N GLY A 309 -0.94 -5.69 3.79
CA GLY A 309 -0.91 -5.99 2.36
C GLY A 309 -2.31 -6.28 1.80
N THR A 310 -2.42 -6.39 0.48
CA THR A 310 -3.69 -6.63 -0.23
C THR A 310 -3.72 -7.94 -1.00
N GLU A 311 -2.56 -8.57 -1.16
CA GLU A 311 -2.43 -9.85 -1.86
C GLU A 311 -2.64 -11.00 -0.88
N SER A 312 -3.54 -11.92 -1.23
CA SER A 312 -3.74 -13.17 -0.50
C SER A 312 -3.30 -14.33 -1.38
N SER A 313 -2.27 -15.06 -0.93
CA SER A 313 -1.94 -16.39 -1.48
C SER A 313 -2.89 -17.48 -0.99
N HIS A 314 -3.73 -17.17 0.01
CA HIS A 314 -4.57 -18.13 0.74
C HIS A 314 -6.01 -17.61 0.86
N ALA A 315 -6.65 -17.32 -0.27
CA ALA A 315 -7.97 -16.67 -0.37
C ALA A 315 -9.14 -17.38 0.34
N LYS A 316 -8.92 -18.57 0.91
CA LYS A 316 -9.90 -19.32 1.71
C LYS A 316 -9.67 -19.27 3.22
N MET A 317 -8.50 -18.81 3.68
CA MET A 317 -8.16 -18.72 5.10
C MET A 317 -8.35 -17.27 5.57
N PRO A 318 -9.37 -16.98 6.40
CA PRO A 318 -9.57 -15.63 6.92
C PRO A 318 -8.41 -15.18 7.80
N VAL A 319 -8.06 -13.90 7.70
CA VAL A 319 -7.05 -13.27 8.53
C VAL A 319 -7.66 -12.03 9.16
N PHE A 320 -7.53 -11.94 10.48
CA PHE A 320 -8.04 -10.83 11.27
C PHE A 320 -6.90 -10.17 12.03
N PHE A 321 -7.11 -8.90 12.37
CA PHE A 321 -6.34 -8.19 13.35
C PHE A 321 -7.26 -7.88 14.54
N ALA A 322 -6.90 -8.30 15.73
CA ALA A 322 -7.63 -8.00 16.96
C ALA A 322 -6.77 -7.12 17.88
N SER A 323 -7.42 -6.28 18.68
CA SER A 323 -6.72 -5.58 19.75
C SER A 323 -6.22 -6.63 20.74
N ARG A 324 -4.96 -6.51 21.14
CA ARG A 324 -4.36 -7.31 22.20
C ARG A 324 -5.23 -7.31 23.46
N ALA A 325 -5.79 -6.16 23.84
CA ALA A 325 -6.69 -6.06 25.01
C ALA A 325 -7.91 -6.99 24.92
N SER A 326 -8.39 -7.31 23.72
CA SER A 326 -9.52 -8.22 23.51
C SER A 326 -9.16 -9.70 23.59
N VAL A 327 -7.87 -10.02 23.37
CA VAL A 327 -7.35 -11.40 23.33
C VAL A 327 -6.69 -11.78 24.65
N GLU A 328 -6.07 -10.80 25.33
CA GLU A 328 -5.33 -10.94 26.59
C GLU A 328 -6.08 -11.77 27.66
N PRO A 329 -7.37 -11.51 27.97
CA PRO A 329 -8.04 -12.26 29.03
C PRO A 329 -8.15 -13.76 28.73
N MET A 330 -8.32 -14.13 27.46
CA MET A 330 -8.41 -15.53 27.04
C MET A 330 -7.06 -16.22 27.16
N VAL A 331 -5.98 -15.56 26.72
CA VAL A 331 -4.63 -16.13 26.79
C VAL A 331 -4.15 -16.25 28.23
N GLN A 332 -4.42 -15.23 29.06
CA GLN A 332 -4.10 -15.27 30.48
C GLN A 332 -4.87 -16.37 31.21
N ALA A 333 -6.17 -16.55 30.90
CA ALA A 333 -6.96 -17.63 31.49
C ALA A 333 -6.46 -19.03 31.06
N ALA A 334 -6.01 -19.20 29.82
CA ALA A 334 -5.56 -20.48 29.30
C ALA A 334 -4.13 -20.85 29.71
N LEU A 335 -3.21 -19.89 29.75
CA LEU A 335 -1.76 -20.13 29.93
C LEU A 335 -1.21 -19.61 31.26
N GLY A 336 -2.01 -18.87 32.04
CA GLY A 336 -1.56 -18.23 33.29
C GLY A 336 -0.52 -17.12 33.08
N LYS A 337 -0.32 -16.68 31.83
CA LYS A 337 0.67 -15.67 31.44
C LYS A 337 0.02 -14.59 30.59
N SER A 338 0.55 -13.38 30.72
CA SER A 338 0.20 -12.29 29.81
C SER A 338 0.81 -12.54 28.43
N LEU A 339 0.17 -12.00 27.39
CA LEU A 339 0.65 -12.03 26.01
C LEU A 339 2.03 -11.36 25.82
#